data_AF-A0A1M5T496-F1
#
_entry.id   AF-A0A1M5T496-F1
#
_cell.length_a   1.000
_cell.length_b   1.000
_cell.length_c   1.000
_cell.angle_alpha   90.00
_cell.angle_beta   90.00
_cell.angle_gamma   90.00
#
_symmetry.space_group_name_H-M   'P 1'
#
loop_
_entity.id
_entity.type
_entity.pdbx_description
1 polymer ?
#
loop_
_entity_poly.entity_id
_entity_poly.type
_entity_poly.pdbx_seq_one_letter_code
_entity_poly.pdbx_strand_id
1 'polypeptide(L)' 'MFGKEKKEKRFVVKEEQSLLIGAAVYIVVDIQTGVNYLMTVGNGLNGITPLLDSNGSVVIDR' A
#
# COMPACT_ATOMS: atom_id res chain seq x y z
N MET A 1 -23.77 -22.00 -11.83
CA MET A 1 -23.25 -20.86 -11.05
C MET A 1 -21.75 -20.81 -11.25
N PHE A 2 -21.21 -19.81 -11.95
CA PHE A 2 -19.78 -19.72 -12.22
C PHE A 2 -19.05 -19.31 -10.93
N GLY A 3 -18.28 -20.23 -10.36
CA GLY A 3 -17.34 -19.91 -9.29
C GLY A 3 -16.26 -18.99 -9.86
N LYS A 4 -16.26 -17.71 -9.49
CA LYS A 4 -15.10 -16.85 -9.73
C LYS A 4 -13.97 -17.39 -8.87
N GLU A 5 -12.92 -17.90 -9.51
CA GLU A 5 -11.65 -18.17 -8.83
C GLU A 5 -11.21 -16.90 -8.08
N LYS A 6 -10.90 -17.06 -6.79
CA LYS A 6 -10.33 -15.99 -5.98
C LYS A 6 -8.91 -15.74 -6.50
N LYS A 7 -8.73 -14.70 -7.29
CA LYS A 7 -7.40 -14.23 -7.65
C LYS A 7 -6.69 -13.75 -6.38
N GLU A 8 -5.48 -14.25 -6.16
CA GLU A 8 -4.60 -13.75 -5.11
C GLU A 8 -4.38 -12.25 -5.26
N LYS A 9 -4.44 -11.52 -4.15
CA LYS A 9 -4.26 -10.06 -4.15
C LYS A 9 -2.77 -9.75 -4.23
N ARG A 10 -2.33 -9.03 -5.27
CA ARG A 10 -0.93 -8.58 -5.41
C ARG A 10 -0.53 -7.51 -4.39
N PHE A 11 -1.42 -6.58 -4.09
CA PHE A 11 -1.15 -5.49 -3.15
C PHE A 11 -1.86 -5.75 -1.83
N VAL A 12 -1.11 -5.71 -0.74
CA VAL A 12 -1.60 -5.99 0.61
C VAL A 12 -1.34 -4.80 1.52
N VAL A 13 -2.35 -4.36 2.26
CA VAL A 13 -2.20 -3.32 3.29
C VAL A 13 -1.47 -3.93 4.48
N LYS A 14 -0.29 -3.40 4.80
CA LYS A 14 0.53 -3.80 5.94
C LYS A 14 0.25 -2.93 7.16
N GLU A 15 0.09 -1.63 6.93
CA GLU A 15 -0.28 -0.67 7.97
C GLU A 15 -1.30 0.34 7.46
N GLU A 16 -2.13 0.82 8.38
CA GLU A 16 -3.12 1.86 8.17
C GLU A 16 -3.07 2.82 9.35
N GLN A 17 -2.96 4.10 9.05
CA GLN A 17 -3.11 5.17 10.02
C GLN A 17 -4.23 6.09 9.56
N SER A 18 -5.36 6.01 10.26
CA SER A 18 -6.46 6.96 10.12
C SER A 18 -6.03 8.33 10.64
N LEU A 19 -6.25 9.36 9.83
CA LEU A 19 -5.95 10.75 10.21
C LEU A 19 -7.22 11.50 10.59
N LEU A 20 -8.23 11.46 9.72
CA LEU A 20 -9.53 12.11 9.88
C LEU A 20 -10.60 11.24 9.22
N ILE A 21 -11.87 11.62 9.37
CA ILE A 21 -12.97 10.94 8.67
C ILE A 21 -12.72 11.00 7.17
N GLY A 22 -12.59 9.82 6.55
CA GLY A 22 -12.34 9.69 5.11
C GLY A 22 -10.89 9.96 4.67
N ALA A 23 -9.94 10.12 5.60
CA ALA A 23 -8.53 10.31 5.28
C ALA A 23 -7.61 9.36 6.06
N ALA A 24 -6.71 8.68 5.35
CA ALA A 24 -5.77 7.74 5.93
C ALA A 24 -4.45 7.67 5.14
N VAL A 25 -3.41 7.22 5.83
CA VAL A 25 -2.12 6.87 5.27
C VAL A 25 -1.96 5.36 5.39
N TYR A 26 -1.51 4.72 4.32
CA TYR A 26 -1.31 3.28 4.25
C TYR A 26 0.14 2.96 3.90
N ILE A 27 0.63 1.85 4.45
CA ILE A 27 1.73 1.11 3.86
C ILE A 27 1.13 -0.07 3.09
N VAL A 28 1.37 -0.09 1.78
CA VAL A 28 0.92 -1.15 0.88
C VAL A 28 2.14 -1.89 0.35
N VAL A 29 2.14 -3.22 0.43
CA VAL A 29 3.23 -4.08 -0.09
C VAL A 29 2.80 -4.70 -1.41
N ASP A 30 3.66 -4.59 -2.43
CA ASP A 30 3.59 -5.41 -3.63
C ASP A 30 4.24 -6.78 -3.36
N ILE A 31 3.44 -7.82 -3.15
CA ILE A 31 3.96 -9.14 -2.76
C ILE A 31 4.78 -9.84 -3.87
N GLN A 32 4.77 -9.32 -5.10
CA GLN A 32 5.62 -9.86 -6.17
C GLN A 32 7.05 -9.34 -6.12
N THR A 33 7.23 -8.11 -5.61
CA THR A 33 8.54 -7.43 -5.59
C THR A 33 9.06 -7.16 -4.18
N GLY A 34 8.19 -7.25 -3.18
CA GLY A 34 8.46 -6.86 -1.80
C GLY A 34 8.42 -5.35 -1.56
N VAL A 35 8.22 -4.52 -2.59
CA VAL A 35 8.26 -3.05 -2.44
C VAL A 35 7.14 -2.56 -1.54
N ASN A 36 7.51 -1.77 -0.53
CA ASN A 36 6.58 -1.04 0.32
C ASN A 36 6.28 0.34 -0.30
N TYR A 37 5.01 0.72 -0.33
CA TYR A 37 4.53 2.01 -0.82
C TYR A 37 3.84 2.78 0.30
N LEU A 38 4.17 4.07 0.42
CA LEU A 38 3.40 5.03 1.18
C LEU A 38 2.25 5.53 0.29
N MET A 39 1.02 5.29 0.72
CA MET A 39 -0.19 5.70 -0.01
C MET A 39 -1.04 6.62 0.85
N THR A 40 -1.50 7.74 0.30
CA THR A 40 -2.48 8.61 0.94
C THR A 40 -3.85 8.42 0.29
N VAL A 41 -4.89 8.36 1.11
CA VAL A 41 -6.28 8.36 0.67
C VAL A 41 -7.01 9.49 1.40
N GLY A 42 -7.80 10.26 0.68
CA GLY A 42 -8.60 11.36 1.19
C GLY A 42 -9.62 11.86 0.18
N ASN A 43 -10.46 12.82 0.60
CA ASN A 43 -11.43 13.48 -0.29
C ASN A 43 -10.79 14.43 -1.33
N GLY A 44 -9.46 14.50 -1.36
CA GLY A 44 -8.69 15.39 -2.23
C GLY A 44 -7.61 14.63 -2.99
N LEU A 45 -6.38 15.15 -2.97
CA LEU A 45 -5.25 14.53 -3.65
C LEU A 45 -4.86 13.21 -2.97
N ASN A 46 -4.88 12.14 -3.76
CA ASN A 46 -4.34 10.85 -3.40
C ASN A 46 -2.99 10.68 -4.08
N GLY A 47 -2.08 9.96 -3.43
CA GLY A 47 -0.75 9.73 -3.95
C GLY A 47 -0.20 8.38 -3.52
N ILE A 48 0.74 7.87 -4.30
CA ILE A 48 1.50 6.67 -3.98
C ILE A 48 2.97 6.89 -4.37
N THR A 49 3.88 6.53 -3.47
CA THR A 49 5.33 6.58 -3.70
C THR A 49 5.98 5.38 -3.03
N PRO A 50 7.09 4.83 -3.57
CA PRO A 50 7.91 3.88 -2.81
C PRO A 50 8.32 4.50 -1.48
N LEU A 51 8.22 3.73 -0.40
CA LEU A 51 8.73 4.12 0.90
C LEU A 51 10.26 4.02 0.85
N LEU A 52 10.93 5.08 1.31
CA LEU A 52 12.39 5.15 1.34
C LEU A 52 12.90 5.06 2.78
N ASP A 53 14.05 4.40 2.96
CA ASP A 53 14.79 4.40 4.22
C ASP A 53 15.63 5.68 4.37
N SER A 54 16.38 5.76 5.46
CA SER A 54 17.26 6.90 5.76
C SER A 54 18.40 7.12 4.76
N ASN A 55 18.70 6.11 3.93
CA ASN A 55 19.72 6.19 2.87
C ASN A 55 19.10 6.54 1.50
N GLY A 56 17.78 6.75 1.45
CA GLY A 56 17.05 6.96 0.20
C GLY A 56 16.84 5.68 -0.61
N SER A 57 17.08 4.51 -0.02
CA SER A 57 16.84 3.21 -0.67
C SER A 57 15.39 2.78 -0.47
N VAL A 58 14.83 2.08 -1.45
CA VAL A 58 13.46 1.55 -1.37
C VAL A 58 13.36 0.49 -0.28
N VAL A 59 12.32 0.57 0.56
CA VAL A 59 12.03 -0.43 1.59
C VAL A 59 11.38 -1.67 0.98
N ILE A 60 12.03 -2.83 1.15
CA ILE A 60 11.61 -4.13 0.59
C ILE A 60 11.34 -5.14 1.72
N ASP A 61 10.17 -5.78 1.70
CA ASP A 61 9.84 -6.95 2.52
C ASP A 61 10.34 -8.24 1.83
N ARG A 62 10.85 -9.20 2.62
CA ARG A 62 11.29 -10.53 2.15
C ARG A 62 10.35 -11.62 2.61
#